data_AF-A0A6J4Q157-F1
#
_entry.id   AF-A0A6J4Q157-F1
#
_cell.length_a   1.000
_cell.length_b   1.000
_cell.length_c   1.000
_cell.angle_alpha   90.00
_cell.angle_beta   90.00
_cell.angle_gamma   90.00
#
_symmetry.space_group_name_H-M   'P 1'
#
loop_
_entity.id
_entity.type
_entity.pdbx_description
1 polymer ?
#
loop_
_entity_poly.entity_id
_entity_poly.type
_entity_poly.pdbx_seq_one_letter_code
_entity_poly.pdbx_strand_id
1 'polypeptide(L)'
;MAKQEDVYTHPELREELKEGIKASDKGGRPGQWSARKSQLLTKEYEKQGGGYKGEKTETQKSLEKWTEEEWQTREGEERAREGEETARYLPKEAWESMSPEEREETERKKREGSKKGEQYVENTETAKDARKEAGVPIANYDDLSVEEIQDELEGLSEGEMEKVRSYEKEHKSRKTLLEDLERKIRNGS
;
A
#
# COMPACT_ATOMS: atom_id res chain seq x y z
N MET A 1 -6.31 -25.14 -11.73
CA MET A 1 -5.80 -23.75 -11.75
C MET A 1 -5.90 -23.27 -13.18
N ALA A 2 -6.71 -22.25 -13.45
CA ALA A 2 -6.71 -21.61 -14.77
C ALA A 2 -5.31 -21.04 -15.03
N LYS A 3 -4.82 -21.09 -16.27
CA LYS A 3 -3.56 -20.42 -16.60
C LYS A 3 -3.75 -18.92 -16.34
N GLN A 4 -2.70 -18.24 -15.90
CA GLN A 4 -2.75 -16.79 -15.66
C GLN A 4 -3.26 -16.00 -16.89
N GLU A 5 -3.06 -16.57 -18.09
CA GLU A 5 -3.52 -16.09 -19.41
C GLU A 5 -5.06 -16.02 -19.55
N ASP A 6 -5.80 -16.89 -18.86
CA ASP A 6 -7.27 -16.96 -18.95
C ASP A 6 -7.98 -15.90 -18.08
N VAL A 7 -7.23 -15.21 -17.21
CA VAL A 7 -7.78 -14.27 -16.23
C VAL A 7 -7.73 -12.81 -16.71
N TYR A 8 -6.94 -12.53 -17.74
CA TYR A 8 -6.73 -11.18 -18.29
C TYR A 8 -7.40 -11.03 -19.66
N THR A 9 -7.95 -9.85 -19.94
CA THR A 9 -8.59 -9.53 -21.24
C THR A 9 -7.59 -9.53 -22.39
N HIS A 10 -6.35 -9.08 -22.16
CA HIS A 10 -5.27 -9.00 -23.15
C HIS A 10 -3.98 -9.63 -22.59
N PRO A 11 -3.88 -10.96 -22.55
CA PRO A 11 -2.74 -11.64 -21.91
C PRO A 11 -1.40 -11.37 -22.61
N GLU A 12 -1.38 -11.30 -23.95
CA GLU A 12 -0.16 -11.01 -24.72
C GLU A 12 0.37 -9.60 -24.45
N LEU A 13 -0.51 -8.60 -24.43
CA LEU A 13 -0.17 -7.22 -24.06
C LEU A 13 0.46 -7.17 -22.66
N ARG A 14 -0.13 -7.89 -21.71
CA ARG A 14 0.37 -7.91 -20.33
C ARG A 14 1.78 -8.50 -20.25
N GLU A 15 2.07 -9.57 -20.98
CA GLU A 15 3.40 -10.18 -20.99
C GLU A 15 4.44 -9.30 -21.71
N GLU A 16 4.08 -8.62 -22.79
CA GLU A 16 4.96 -7.64 -23.45
C GLU A 16 5.35 -6.50 -22.49
N LEU A 17 4.36 -5.89 -21.84
CA LEU A 17 4.59 -4.82 -20.86
C LEU A 17 5.45 -5.30 -19.70
N LYS A 18 5.20 -6.51 -19.20
CA LYS A 18 5.96 -7.12 -18.11
C LYS A 18 7.42 -7.28 -18.48
N GLU A 19 7.74 -7.82 -19.65
CA GLU A 19 9.13 -8.00 -20.06
C GLU A 19 9.82 -6.65 -20.32
N GLY A 20 9.12 -5.67 -20.91
CA GLY A 20 9.64 -4.31 -21.08
C GLY A 20 9.95 -3.62 -19.75
N ILE A 21 9.02 -3.67 -18.79
CA ILE A 21 9.20 -3.11 -17.44
C ILE A 21 10.33 -3.83 -16.69
N LYS A 22 10.39 -5.17 -16.79
CA LYS A 22 11.45 -5.98 -16.18
C LYS A 22 12.82 -5.59 -16.73
N ALA A 23 12.96 -5.37 -18.03
CA ALA A 23 14.21 -4.94 -18.65
C ALA A 23 14.61 -3.50 -18.25
N SER A 24 13.65 -2.63 -17.94
CA SER A 24 13.92 -1.24 -17.55
C SER A 24 14.55 -1.09 -16.15
N ASP A 25 15.14 0.07 -15.91
CA ASP A 25 15.58 0.57 -14.61
C ASP A 25 14.45 1.22 -13.78
N LYS A 26 13.23 1.27 -14.34
CA LYS A 26 12.05 1.80 -13.63
C LYS A 26 11.57 0.82 -12.58
N GLY A 27 11.41 1.31 -11.35
CA GLY A 27 10.92 0.49 -10.23
C GLY A 27 11.91 -0.55 -9.71
N GLY A 28 13.20 -0.49 -10.09
CA GLY A 28 14.22 -1.38 -9.56
C GLY A 28 15.31 -1.70 -10.57
N ARG A 29 16.19 -2.65 -10.24
CA ARG A 29 17.30 -3.03 -11.14
C ARG A 29 16.79 -3.64 -12.45
N PRO A 30 17.40 -3.31 -13.60
CA PRO A 30 17.17 -4.00 -14.87
C PRO A 30 17.26 -5.52 -14.74
N GLY A 31 16.36 -6.23 -15.42
CA GLY A 31 16.27 -7.70 -15.43
C GLY A 31 15.61 -8.33 -14.20
N GLN A 32 15.41 -7.57 -13.12
CA GLN A 32 14.75 -8.07 -11.90
C GLN A 32 13.26 -7.71 -11.87
N TRP A 33 12.47 -8.57 -11.25
CA TRP A 33 11.06 -8.30 -10.93
C TRP A 33 10.94 -7.79 -9.50
N SER A 34 10.34 -6.62 -9.32
CA SER A 34 10.17 -5.96 -8.02
C SER A 34 8.69 -5.65 -7.78
N ALA A 35 8.34 -5.33 -6.53
CA ALA A 35 7.01 -4.87 -6.18
C ALA A 35 6.62 -3.63 -7.02
N ARG A 36 7.48 -2.60 -7.09
CA ARG A 36 7.18 -1.39 -7.87
C ARG A 36 6.97 -1.68 -9.36
N LYS A 37 7.69 -2.64 -9.94
CA LYS A 37 7.46 -3.10 -11.32
C LYS A 37 6.10 -3.77 -11.49
N SER A 38 5.61 -4.51 -10.50
CA SER A 38 4.24 -5.05 -10.52
C SER A 38 3.18 -3.93 -10.55
N GLN A 39 3.35 -2.85 -9.77
CA GLN A 39 2.43 -1.71 -9.81
C GLN A 39 2.46 -1.00 -11.17
N LEU A 40 3.66 -0.76 -11.70
CA LEU A 40 3.82 -0.14 -13.02
C LEU A 40 3.15 -0.99 -14.10
N LEU A 41 3.29 -2.32 -14.02
CA LEU A 41 2.61 -3.23 -14.94
C LEU A 41 1.10 -3.10 -14.84
N THR A 42 0.53 -3.11 -13.63
CA THR A 42 -0.92 -2.96 -13.44
C THR A 42 -1.41 -1.63 -14.05
N LYS A 43 -0.78 -0.50 -13.70
CA LYS A 43 -1.16 0.83 -14.21
C LYS A 43 -1.04 0.94 -15.72
N GLU A 44 0.07 0.47 -16.30
CA GLU A 44 0.28 0.56 -17.75
C GLU A 44 -0.64 -0.40 -18.52
N TYR A 45 -0.89 -1.59 -17.97
CA TYR A 45 -1.83 -2.55 -18.55
C TYR A 45 -3.25 -1.98 -18.59
N GLU A 46 -3.74 -1.42 -17.49
CA GLU A 46 -5.06 -0.77 -17.43
C GLU A 46 -5.15 0.44 -18.37
N LYS A 47 -4.11 1.27 -18.39
CA LYS A 47 -4.01 2.42 -19.29
C LYS A 47 -4.08 2.02 -20.77
N GLN A 48 -3.57 0.85 -21.14
CA GLN A 48 -3.64 0.32 -22.50
C GLN A 48 -4.91 -0.51 -22.77
N GLY A 49 -5.93 -0.40 -21.92
CA GLY A 49 -7.22 -1.09 -22.09
C GLY A 49 -7.21 -2.54 -21.61
N GLY A 50 -6.16 -2.94 -20.90
CA GLY A 50 -6.08 -4.21 -20.19
C GLY A 50 -7.01 -4.25 -18.97
N GLY A 51 -7.55 -5.43 -18.67
CA GLY A 51 -8.35 -5.67 -17.48
C GLY A 51 -8.42 -7.14 -17.12
N TYR A 52 -9.30 -7.46 -16.19
CA TYR A 52 -9.60 -8.81 -15.76
C TYR A 52 -10.84 -9.35 -16.50
N LYS A 53 -10.86 -10.66 -16.75
CA LYS A 53 -12.04 -11.37 -17.25
C LYS A 53 -12.91 -11.79 -16.07
N GLY A 54 -14.19 -11.41 -16.10
CA GLY A 54 -15.14 -11.71 -15.03
C GLY A 54 -14.95 -10.86 -13.77
N GLU A 55 -15.56 -11.29 -12.66
CA GLU A 55 -15.44 -10.61 -11.37
C GLU A 55 -14.03 -10.76 -10.80
N LYS A 56 -13.51 -9.68 -10.22
CA LYS A 56 -12.22 -9.67 -9.54
C LYS A 56 -12.25 -10.57 -8.30
N THR A 57 -11.24 -11.41 -8.16
CA THR A 57 -11.00 -12.16 -6.92
C THR A 57 -10.52 -11.22 -5.81
N GLU A 58 -10.63 -11.65 -4.56
CA GLU A 58 -10.14 -10.87 -3.41
C GLU A 58 -8.67 -10.48 -3.56
N THR A 59 -7.82 -11.39 -4.04
CA THR A 59 -6.40 -11.10 -4.31
C THR A 59 -6.21 -10.01 -5.38
N GLN A 60 -7.07 -9.97 -6.40
CA GLN A 60 -7.01 -8.95 -7.45
C GLN A 60 -7.49 -7.59 -6.94
N LYS A 61 -8.54 -7.57 -6.11
CA LYS A 61 -8.99 -6.36 -5.41
C LYS A 61 -7.89 -5.82 -4.49
N SER A 62 -7.24 -6.69 -3.71
CA SER A 62 -6.10 -6.29 -2.88
C SER A 62 -4.93 -5.73 -3.71
N LEU A 63 -4.65 -6.34 -4.86
CA LEU A 63 -3.59 -5.86 -5.77
C LEU A 63 -3.93 -4.49 -6.38
N GLU A 64 -5.18 -4.27 -6.74
CA GLU A 64 -5.68 -2.98 -7.23
C GLU A 64 -5.51 -1.91 -6.15
N LYS A 65 -6.07 -2.14 -4.95
CA LYS A 65 -5.90 -1.22 -3.80
C LYS A 65 -4.43 -0.90 -3.55
N TRP A 66 -3.57 -1.92 -3.51
CA TRP A 66 -2.13 -1.75 -3.31
C TRP A 66 -1.41 -0.98 -4.45
N THR A 67 -1.96 -1.04 -5.67
CA THR A 67 -1.42 -0.29 -6.83
C THR A 67 -1.87 1.18 -6.81
N GLU A 68 -3.06 1.45 -6.28
CA GLU A 68 -3.62 2.79 -6.13
C GLU A 68 -2.91 3.62 -5.05
N GLU A 69 -2.35 2.96 -4.02
CA GLU A 69 -1.54 3.62 -3.01
C GLU A 69 -0.40 4.47 -3.61
N GLU A 70 -0.14 5.64 -3.01
CA GLU A 70 0.97 6.51 -3.37
C GLU A 70 2.25 6.00 -2.69
N TRP A 71 3.07 5.22 -3.39
CA TRP A 71 4.33 4.71 -2.85
C TRP A 71 5.48 5.70 -3.06
N GLN A 72 6.22 6.01 -1.99
CA GLN A 72 7.30 7.01 -2.01
C GLN A 72 8.40 6.75 -0.98
N THR A 73 9.53 7.44 -1.14
CA THR A 73 10.54 7.56 -0.07
C THR A 73 10.05 8.49 1.03
N ARG A 74 10.81 8.56 2.14
CA ARG A 74 10.56 9.49 3.25
C ARG A 74 10.37 10.95 2.78
N GLU A 75 11.09 11.34 1.73
CA GLU A 75 11.11 12.71 1.19
C GLU A 75 10.11 12.93 0.04
N GLY A 76 9.26 11.93 -0.26
CA GLY A 76 8.26 12.01 -1.32
C GLY A 76 8.80 11.67 -2.72
N GLU A 77 10.01 11.10 -2.82
CA GLU A 77 10.60 10.76 -4.11
C GLU A 77 10.10 9.40 -4.61
N GLU A 78 9.88 9.30 -5.93
CA GLU A 78 9.58 8.02 -6.57
C GLU A 78 10.82 7.14 -6.76
N ARG A 79 12.01 7.74 -6.82
CA ARG A 79 13.27 7.03 -7.02
C ARG A 79 13.89 6.71 -5.66
N ALA A 80 13.71 5.47 -5.20
CA ALA A 80 14.30 5.01 -3.94
C ALA A 80 15.81 4.74 -4.01
N ARG A 81 16.41 4.54 -5.20
CA ARG A 81 17.82 4.15 -5.31
C ARG A 81 18.68 5.28 -5.84
N GLU A 82 19.75 5.56 -5.11
CA GLU A 82 20.83 6.47 -5.51
C GLU A 82 22.19 5.81 -5.25
N GLY A 83 22.93 5.51 -6.32
CA GLY A 83 24.21 4.82 -6.23
C GLY A 83 24.11 3.44 -5.56
N GLU A 84 24.84 3.27 -4.47
CA GLU A 84 24.85 2.05 -3.65
C GLU A 84 23.69 2.00 -2.66
N GLU A 85 23.15 3.15 -2.29
CA GLU A 85 22.14 3.29 -1.26
C GLU A 85 20.73 3.16 -1.84
N THR A 86 19.82 2.72 -0.99
CA THR A 86 18.40 2.61 -1.30
C THR A 86 17.64 3.13 -0.09
N ALA A 87 16.81 4.13 -0.31
CA ALA A 87 15.82 4.60 0.63
C ALA A 87 14.74 3.53 0.85
N ARG A 88 14.09 3.58 2.01
CA ARG A 88 12.88 2.83 2.29
C ARG A 88 11.76 3.36 1.40
N TYR A 89 10.99 2.44 0.88
CA TYR A 89 9.85 2.74 0.01
C TYR A 89 8.59 2.16 0.65
N LEU A 90 7.66 3.03 1.04
CA LEU A 90 6.42 2.70 1.76
C LEU A 90 5.26 3.52 1.16
N PRO A 91 4.00 3.13 1.42
CA PRO A 91 2.86 3.99 1.15
C PRO A 91 3.04 5.35 1.85
N LYS A 92 2.59 6.42 1.20
CA LYS A 92 2.58 7.77 1.76
C LYS A 92 1.84 7.84 3.09
N GLU A 93 0.67 7.20 3.18
CA GLU A 93 -0.12 7.13 4.41
C GLU A 93 0.66 6.46 5.56
N ALA A 94 1.46 5.43 5.26
CA ALA A 94 2.33 4.79 6.25
C ALA A 94 3.44 5.74 6.73
N TRP A 95 3.99 6.58 5.83
CA TRP A 95 4.90 7.62 6.28
C TRP A 95 4.17 8.62 7.17
N GLU A 96 2.98 9.07 6.79
CA GLU A 96 2.20 10.07 7.51
C GLU A 96 1.80 9.64 8.93
N SER A 97 1.55 8.34 9.15
CA SER A 97 1.24 7.80 10.48
C SER A 97 2.44 7.68 11.43
N MET A 98 3.68 7.70 10.91
CA MET A 98 4.90 7.61 11.73
C MET A 98 5.36 8.99 12.23
N SER A 99 5.94 9.03 13.43
CA SER A 99 6.63 10.23 13.96
C SER A 99 7.93 10.53 13.19
N PRO A 100 8.44 11.78 13.21
CA PRO A 100 9.67 12.13 12.50
C PRO A 100 10.88 11.23 12.84
N GLU A 101 11.01 10.83 14.10
CA GLU A 101 12.09 9.96 14.59
C GLU A 101 11.97 8.54 14.03
N GLU A 102 10.77 7.97 14.02
CA GLU A 102 10.51 6.63 13.45
C GLU A 102 10.73 6.60 11.94
N ARG A 103 10.37 7.69 11.25
CA ARG A 103 10.62 7.82 9.82
C ARG A 103 12.12 7.81 9.51
N GLU A 104 12.90 8.55 10.30
CA GLU A 104 14.36 8.60 10.19
C GLU A 104 15.01 7.24 10.47
N GLU A 105 14.60 6.56 11.55
CA GLU A 105 15.13 5.23 11.89
C GLU A 105 14.86 4.22 10.76
N THR A 106 13.61 4.20 10.27
CA THR A 106 13.16 3.31 9.21
C THR A 106 13.95 3.48 7.92
N GLU A 107 14.22 4.73 7.56
CA GLU A 107 15.03 5.13 6.40
C GLU A 107 16.50 4.76 6.60
N ARG A 108 17.08 5.13 7.75
CA ARG A 108 18.47 4.84 8.11
C ARG A 108 18.77 3.35 8.05
N LYS A 109 17.91 2.51 8.64
CA LYS A 109 18.03 1.05 8.58
C LYS A 109 18.15 0.54 7.14
N LYS A 110 17.31 1.07 6.22
CA LYS A 110 17.33 0.65 4.81
C LYS A 110 18.59 1.12 4.09
N ARG A 111 18.98 2.38 4.28
CA ARG A 111 20.18 2.95 3.67
C ARG A 111 21.44 2.22 4.12
N GLU A 112 21.62 2.02 5.43
CA GLU A 112 22.77 1.30 5.98
C GLU A 112 22.88 -0.13 5.44
N GLY A 113 21.78 -0.90 5.40
CA GLY A 113 21.82 -2.26 4.86
C GLY A 113 22.11 -2.29 3.35
N SER A 114 21.49 -1.39 2.59
CA SER A 114 21.74 -1.29 1.14
C SER A 114 23.19 -0.92 0.82
N LYS A 115 23.80 -0.03 1.63
CA LYS A 115 25.21 0.35 1.54
C LYS A 115 26.15 -0.82 1.80
N LYS A 116 25.74 -1.78 2.64
CA LYS A 116 26.46 -3.04 2.87
C LYS A 116 26.23 -4.08 1.76
N GLY A 117 25.48 -3.73 0.71
CA GLY A 117 25.13 -4.64 -0.39
C GLY A 117 23.91 -5.51 -0.12
N GLU A 118 23.20 -5.31 1.00
CA GLU A 118 22.01 -6.09 1.32
C GLU A 118 20.82 -5.65 0.45
N GLN A 119 20.43 -6.51 -0.49
CA GLN A 119 19.29 -6.24 -1.36
C GLN A 119 17.97 -6.19 -0.56
N TYR A 120 17.81 -7.10 0.40
CA TYR A 120 16.67 -7.18 1.30
C TYR A 120 17.09 -6.73 2.70
N VAL A 121 16.39 -5.74 3.23
CA VAL A 121 16.55 -5.25 4.60
C VAL A 121 15.16 -5.20 5.19
N GLU A 122 14.94 -5.91 6.29
CA GLU A 122 13.64 -5.96 6.93
C GLU A 122 13.16 -4.56 7.36
N ASN A 123 11.85 -4.33 7.38
CA ASN A 123 11.28 -3.11 7.96
C ASN A 123 11.59 -3.03 9.46
N THR A 124 11.47 -1.84 10.04
CA THR A 124 11.29 -1.65 11.48
C THR A 124 9.89 -2.15 11.87
N GLU A 125 9.65 -2.43 13.15
CA GLU A 125 8.31 -2.85 13.62
C GLU A 125 7.29 -1.74 13.31
N THR A 126 7.59 -0.49 13.65
CA THR A 126 6.73 0.66 13.30
C THR A 126 6.41 0.72 11.80
N ALA A 127 7.38 0.49 10.91
CA ALA A 127 7.09 0.50 9.47
C ALA A 127 6.29 -0.71 8.99
N LYS A 128 6.25 -1.82 9.74
CA LYS A 128 5.34 -2.94 9.47
C LYS A 128 3.92 -2.56 9.91
N ASP A 129 3.79 -1.98 11.10
CA ASP A 129 2.50 -1.55 11.67
C ASP A 129 1.88 -0.42 10.83
N ALA A 130 2.64 0.63 10.55
CA ALA A 130 2.22 1.74 9.69
C ALA A 130 1.80 1.28 8.28
N ARG A 131 2.43 0.22 7.75
CA ARG A 131 2.02 -0.36 6.45
C ARG A 131 0.71 -1.14 6.56
N LYS A 132 0.47 -1.82 7.69
CA LYS A 132 -0.77 -2.53 7.95
C LYS A 132 -1.93 -1.55 8.13
N GLU A 133 -1.66 -0.41 8.76
CA GLU A 133 -2.61 0.68 8.98
C GLU A 133 -2.75 1.62 7.78
N ALA A 134 -1.86 1.53 6.78
CA ALA A 134 -1.97 2.32 5.55
C ALA A 134 -3.33 2.08 4.87
N GLY A 135 -4.08 3.17 4.67
CA GLY A 135 -5.46 3.15 4.18
C GLY A 135 -6.54 3.11 5.26
N VAL A 136 -6.17 3.13 6.55
CA VAL A 136 -7.05 3.52 7.65
C VAL A 136 -6.85 5.03 7.88
N PRO A 137 -7.90 5.86 7.76
CA PRO A 137 -7.79 7.31 7.86
C PRO A 137 -7.64 7.82 9.31
N ILE A 138 -7.12 6.98 10.21
CA ILE A 138 -6.84 7.31 11.61
C ILE A 138 -5.45 6.78 11.92
N ALA A 139 -4.53 7.67 12.30
CA ALA A 139 -3.15 7.31 12.60
C ALA A 139 -3.05 6.53 13.93
N ASN A 140 -2.16 5.53 13.97
CA ASN A 140 -1.95 4.66 15.15
C ASN A 140 -3.27 4.05 15.66
N TYR A 141 -4.18 3.73 14.75
CA TYR A 141 -5.50 3.19 15.05
C TYR A 141 -5.45 1.97 15.98
N ASP A 142 -4.44 1.12 15.80
CA ASP A 142 -4.23 -0.05 16.64
C ASP A 142 -3.72 0.31 18.05
N ASP A 143 -3.33 1.54 18.34
CA ASP A 143 -2.94 1.98 19.68
C ASP A 143 -4.00 2.83 20.39
N LEU A 144 -5.00 3.33 19.66
CA LEU A 144 -6.05 4.19 20.22
C LEU A 144 -7.14 3.41 20.98
N SER A 145 -7.66 4.07 22.03
CA SER A 145 -8.87 3.66 22.73
C SER A 145 -10.14 3.92 21.90
N VAL A 146 -11.27 3.34 22.30
CA VAL A 146 -12.54 3.57 21.60
C VAL A 146 -12.95 5.03 21.63
N GLU A 147 -12.68 5.74 22.74
CA GLU A 147 -13.01 7.14 22.93
C GLU A 147 -12.18 8.04 21.99
N GLU A 148 -10.86 7.84 21.95
CA GLU A 148 -9.97 8.58 21.03
C GLU A 148 -10.33 8.33 19.57
N ILE A 149 -10.68 7.09 19.20
CA ILE A 149 -11.15 6.80 17.85
C ILE A 149 -12.46 7.55 17.57
N GLN A 150 -13.41 7.59 18.51
CA GLN A 150 -14.69 8.28 18.33
C GLN A 150 -14.54 9.78 18.08
N ASP A 151 -13.57 10.42 18.73
CA ASP A 151 -13.23 11.83 18.53
C ASP A 151 -12.64 12.06 17.12
N GLU A 152 -11.69 11.23 16.69
CA GLU A 152 -11.12 11.30 15.33
C GLU A 152 -12.18 11.08 14.24
N LEU A 153 -13.18 10.22 14.49
CA LEU A 153 -14.29 9.99 13.56
C LEU A 153 -15.13 11.24 13.28
N GLU A 154 -15.13 12.27 14.13
CA GLU A 154 -15.91 13.49 13.89
C GLU A 154 -15.35 14.34 12.73
N GLY A 155 -14.05 14.19 12.43
CA GLY A 155 -13.38 14.89 11.34
C GLY A 155 -13.43 14.16 10.00
N LEU A 156 -13.91 12.91 9.97
CA LEU A 156 -13.86 12.05 8.80
C LEU A 156 -15.10 12.18 7.92
N SER A 157 -14.90 12.05 6.61
CA SER A 157 -15.99 11.85 5.65
C SER A 157 -16.63 10.47 5.78
N GLU A 158 -17.82 10.30 5.19
CA GLU A 158 -18.52 9.01 5.17
C GLU A 158 -17.65 7.88 4.57
N GLY A 159 -16.98 8.15 3.45
CA GLY A 159 -16.10 7.17 2.81
C GLY A 159 -14.86 6.84 3.65
N GLU A 160 -14.36 7.77 4.45
CA GLU A 160 -13.28 7.51 5.40
C GLU A 160 -13.78 6.66 6.58
N MET A 161 -14.96 6.96 7.13
CA MET A 161 -15.60 6.14 8.15
C MET A 161 -15.87 4.70 7.64
N GLU A 162 -16.21 4.52 6.36
CA GLU A 162 -16.35 3.18 5.76
C GLU A 162 -15.03 2.41 5.73
N LYS A 163 -13.90 3.08 5.45
CA LYS A 163 -12.56 2.47 5.52
C LYS A 163 -12.23 2.04 6.95
N VAL A 164 -12.49 2.90 7.93
CA VAL A 164 -12.30 2.55 9.36
C VAL A 164 -13.17 1.38 9.76
N ARG A 165 -14.46 1.38 9.37
CA ARG A 165 -15.40 0.28 9.66
C ARG A 165 -14.93 -1.05 9.04
N SER A 166 -14.47 -1.01 7.80
CA SER A 166 -13.97 -2.19 7.10
C SER A 166 -12.74 -2.75 7.80
N TYR A 167 -11.77 -1.88 8.14
CA TYR A 167 -10.58 -2.27 8.88
C TYR A 167 -10.93 -2.87 10.25
N GLU A 168 -11.76 -2.19 11.05
CA GLU A 168 -12.13 -2.65 12.39
C GLU A 168 -12.81 -4.02 12.38
N LYS A 169 -13.67 -4.26 11.38
CA LYS A 169 -14.38 -5.54 11.20
C LYS A 169 -13.44 -6.70 10.91
N GLU A 170 -12.34 -6.46 10.21
CA GLU A 170 -11.34 -7.48 9.87
C GLU A 170 -10.26 -7.65 10.96
N HIS A 171 -10.19 -6.71 11.91
CA HIS A 171 -9.17 -6.67 12.95
C HIS A 171 -9.76 -6.87 14.35
N LYS A 172 -9.77 -5.83 15.19
CA LYS A 172 -10.10 -5.93 16.61
C LYS A 172 -11.58 -6.17 16.88
N SER A 173 -12.45 -5.93 15.89
CA SER A 173 -13.88 -6.24 15.94
C SER A 173 -14.59 -5.71 17.20
N ARG A 174 -14.21 -4.52 17.69
CA ARG A 174 -14.79 -3.85 18.85
C ARG A 174 -16.23 -3.46 18.51
N LYS A 175 -17.20 -4.16 19.11
CA LYS A 175 -18.63 -4.00 18.81
C LYS A 175 -19.14 -2.56 18.94
N THR A 176 -18.79 -1.89 20.04
CA THR A 176 -19.22 -0.50 20.31
C THR A 176 -18.81 0.45 19.19
N LEU A 177 -17.61 0.28 18.65
CA LEU A 177 -17.08 1.12 17.59
C LEU A 177 -17.73 0.82 16.24
N LEU A 178 -17.96 -0.47 15.93
CA LEU A 178 -18.68 -0.87 14.72
C LEU A 178 -20.12 -0.34 14.69
N GLU A 179 -20.83 -0.43 15.82
CA GLU A 179 -22.18 0.12 15.97
C GLU A 179 -22.19 1.65 15.83
N ASP A 180 -21.20 2.34 16.39
CA ASP A 180 -21.09 3.80 16.27
C ASP A 180 -20.81 4.24 14.83
N LEU A 181 -19.86 3.59 14.16
CA LEU A 181 -19.55 3.81 12.74
C LEU A 181 -20.77 3.58 11.85
N GLU A 182 -21.50 2.48 12.04
CA GLU A 182 -22.73 2.20 11.28
C GLU A 182 -23.80 3.28 11.50
N ARG A 183 -23.94 3.76 12.74
CA ARG A 183 -24.87 4.84 13.07
C ARG A 183 -24.45 6.16 12.42
N LYS A 184 -23.17 6.53 12.49
CA LYS A 184 -22.64 7.78 11.91
C LYS A 184 -22.75 7.77 10.38
N ILE A 185 -22.34 6.69 9.71
CA ILE A 185 -22.48 6.51 8.26
C ILE A 185 -23.95 6.62 7.83
N ARG A 186 -24.88 5.94 8.52
CA ARG A 186 -26.31 6.01 8.18
C ARG A 186 -26.91 7.41 8.36
N ASN A 187 -26.43 8.18 9.33
CA ASN A 187 -26.96 9.50 9.65
C ASN A 187 -26.30 10.63 8.85
N GLY A 188 -25.20 10.36 8.14
CA GLY A 188 -24.50 11.32 7.27
C GLY A 188 -25.02 11.37 5.82
N SER A 189 -25.95 10.48 5.47
CA SER A 189 -26.58 10.32 4.14
C SER A 189 -27.74 11.29 3.89
#